data_AF-A0A0D4C2B9-F1
#
_entry.id   AF-A0A0D4C2B9-F1
#
_cell.length_a   1.000
_cell.length_b   1.000
_cell.length_c   1.000
_cell.angle_alpha   90.00
_cell.angle_beta   90.00
_cell.angle_gamma   90.00
#
_symmetry.space_group_name_H-M   'P 1'
#
loop_
_entity.id
_entity.type
_entity.pdbx_description
1 polymer ?
#
loop_
_entity_poly.entity_id
_entity_poly.type
_entity_poly.pdbx_seq_one_letter_code
_entity_poly.pdbx_strand_id
1 'polypeptide(L)'
;MIGLVIALCCLLLPIGQASAISTGWRLGAGLGSAALWVGQQRNAEGLLVYCTDYEKHSPGVNESYVAVKEGSFVRSDGVRLSPQQNSALSYLLLRWGRTHDNLTAAAVQLSIWALTSPGRSWHSPGMSQIIAKGSLPAAAVSLGLSLTEQSLRFAGPYRIAMAMSRPGAASVSILGASGASVPGLAVRLKSSGTLSVAGKDQLWTSTATAHMVPVQRTGFGAGSLQVAVDQAPAAALQWLVPKSKTTQRLISSEVTSPVQATLKVQALSMKPVVHTETSAKVLSGTAELNDTLTVSLAAGPAGGQTWLIDPQSNKPVELRVISMLWGPLNARPRESTVVPSGTPLLGTVSTAVRGPGRFSTPALTISKPGYYVWTERINPSSAIPASAHDSIRPWQGSFGLPAETSLSRWRPAISTELSSHQGEPGIAISDQLHLSGSIPAGQTVRLTMYGPLAERPLPASQVPAGSKIFKSVELPLSGPMKADFGILPLPGCYTVVATVAGSTEVVPFRGIFGDPQETVCLKRASAPMPQPPHPGPVAAPSTAPTKPAPATTASPPSQSSSQPNQGVAKLANTGNAGLLAVSGGAGLLTLAGCTVLLLSKLRLRRNRFLRQ
;
A
#
# COMPACT_ATOMS: atom_id res chain seq x y z
N MET A 1 -38.30 -33.50 10.37
CA MET A 1 -38.30 -34.80 11.09
C MET A 1 -37.06 -35.58 10.66
N ILE A 2 -36.72 -36.68 11.36
CA ILE A 2 -35.33 -37.14 11.56
C ILE A 2 -34.59 -36.16 12.51
N GLY A 3 -33.90 -36.59 13.57
CA GLY A 3 -33.75 -37.96 14.09
C GLY A 3 -32.76 -37.99 15.26
N LEU A 4 -33.12 -37.36 16.39
CA LEU A 4 -32.18 -37.07 17.48
C LEU A 4 -31.89 -38.31 18.35
N VAL A 5 -30.79 -39.02 18.06
CA VAL A 5 -30.29 -40.12 18.90
C VAL A 5 -29.27 -39.57 19.91
N ILE A 6 -29.72 -39.27 21.13
CA ILE A 6 -28.81 -38.98 22.26
C ILE A 6 -28.32 -40.32 22.81
N ALA A 7 -27.12 -40.74 22.41
CA ALA A 7 -26.43 -41.85 23.04
C ALA A 7 -25.93 -41.43 24.44
N LEU A 8 -26.75 -41.69 25.46
CA LEU A 8 -26.40 -41.42 26.87
C LEU A 8 -25.35 -42.43 27.36
N CYS A 9 -24.11 -42.23 26.94
CA CYS A 9 -22.98 -43.06 27.33
C CYS A 9 -22.62 -42.76 28.80
N CYS A 10 -23.16 -43.56 29.72
CA CYS A 10 -22.81 -43.51 31.14
C CYS A 10 -21.34 -43.93 31.34
N LEU A 11 -20.45 -42.94 31.24
CA LEU A 11 -19.06 -43.04 31.69
C LEU A 11 -19.03 -43.28 33.20
N LEU A 12 -19.09 -44.56 33.58
CA LEU A 12 -18.62 -45.05 34.86
C LEU A 12 -17.13 -44.73 34.96
N LEU A 13 -16.83 -43.55 35.51
CA LEU A 13 -15.49 -43.21 35.94
C LEU A 13 -15.01 -44.31 36.90
N PRO A 14 -13.89 -45.00 36.62
CA PRO A 14 -13.35 -45.93 37.59
C PRO A 14 -13.01 -45.12 38.85
N ILE A 15 -13.66 -45.46 39.96
CA ILE A 15 -13.30 -44.91 41.28
C ILE A 15 -11.93 -45.49 41.60
N GLY A 16 -10.89 -44.75 41.22
CA GLY A 16 -9.50 -45.13 41.45
C GLY A 16 -9.30 -45.34 42.94
N GLN A 17 -9.08 -46.60 43.35
CA GLN A 17 -8.81 -46.90 44.74
C GLN A 17 -7.54 -46.16 45.16
N ALA A 18 -7.60 -45.45 46.28
CA ALA A 18 -6.47 -44.74 46.85
C ALA A 18 -5.47 -45.74 47.43
N SER A 19 -4.64 -46.34 46.58
CA SER A 19 -3.51 -47.18 46.97
C SER A 19 -2.65 -46.44 48.00
N ALA A 20 -2.33 -47.10 49.11
CA ALA A 20 -1.52 -46.50 50.16
C ALA A 20 -0.10 -46.20 49.62
N ILE A 21 0.25 -44.92 49.48
CA ILE A 21 1.51 -44.50 48.86
C ILE A 21 2.66 -44.60 49.87
N SER A 22 3.43 -45.67 49.72
CA SER A 22 4.75 -45.94 50.32
C SER A 22 4.87 -46.04 51.84
N THR A 23 5.64 -47.05 52.24
CA THR A 23 6.19 -47.29 53.58
C THR A 23 7.73 -47.27 53.49
N GLY A 24 8.45 -47.47 54.60
CA GLY A 24 9.91 -47.57 54.55
C GLY A 24 10.64 -46.25 54.36
N TRP A 25 10.06 -45.14 54.83
CA TRP A 25 10.68 -43.81 54.82
C TRP A 25 12.03 -43.81 55.55
N ARG A 26 13.04 -43.19 54.93
CA ARG A 26 14.41 -43.02 55.44
C ARG A 26 14.91 -41.61 55.16
N LEU A 27 15.92 -41.19 55.92
CA LEU A 27 16.61 -39.91 55.69
C LEU A 27 17.26 -39.91 54.30
N GLY A 28 17.07 -38.83 53.55
CA GLY A 28 17.73 -38.58 52.27
C GLY A 28 18.95 -37.67 52.43
N ALA A 29 19.11 -36.71 51.52
CA ALA A 29 20.10 -35.65 51.65
C ALA A 29 19.68 -34.62 52.71
N GLY A 30 20.63 -34.04 53.43
CA GLY A 30 20.39 -33.08 54.50
C GLY A 30 21.58 -32.88 55.44
N LEU A 31 21.35 -32.15 56.51
CA LEU A 31 22.32 -31.87 57.58
C LEU A 31 21.65 -32.03 58.94
N GLY A 32 22.42 -32.34 59.99
CA GLY A 32 21.85 -32.46 61.32
C GLY A 32 22.83 -32.93 62.38
N SER A 33 22.29 -33.04 63.60
CA SER A 33 22.95 -33.63 64.77
C SER A 33 22.21 -34.91 65.20
N ALA A 34 22.73 -35.62 66.21
CA ALA A 34 22.00 -36.70 66.86
C ALA A 34 20.66 -36.27 67.51
N ALA A 35 20.45 -34.96 67.73
CA ALA A 35 19.23 -34.41 68.32
C ALA A 35 18.21 -33.90 67.29
N LEU A 36 18.63 -33.61 66.04
CA LEU A 36 17.73 -33.17 64.96
C LEU A 36 18.37 -33.34 63.58
N TRP A 37 17.64 -34.02 62.67
CA TRP A 37 17.92 -34.03 61.23
C TRP A 37 17.09 -32.97 60.49
N VAL A 38 17.71 -32.30 59.51
CA VAL A 38 17.10 -31.26 58.67
C VAL A 38 17.45 -31.53 57.21
N GLY A 39 16.50 -32.09 56.47
CA GLY A 39 16.66 -32.45 55.06
C GLY A 39 15.47 -33.26 54.55
N GLN A 40 15.62 -33.88 53.38
CA GLN A 40 14.56 -34.65 52.75
C GLN A 40 14.40 -36.05 53.35
N GLN A 41 13.22 -36.62 53.19
CA GLN A 41 12.90 -38.04 53.38
C GLN A 41 12.81 -38.71 52.00
N ARG A 42 13.14 -40.01 51.94
CA ARG A 42 13.08 -40.85 50.75
C ARG A 42 12.42 -42.19 51.07
N ASN A 43 11.52 -42.67 50.21
CA ASN A 43 10.92 -44.01 50.31
C ASN A 43 11.68 -45.04 49.45
N ALA A 44 11.21 -46.29 49.43
CA ALA A 44 11.83 -47.37 48.65
C ALA A 44 11.79 -47.10 47.14
N GLU A 45 10.71 -46.47 46.66
CA GLU A 45 10.46 -46.09 45.27
C GLU A 45 11.33 -44.90 44.82
N GLY A 46 12.00 -44.23 45.76
CA GLY A 46 12.93 -43.13 45.51
C GLY A 46 12.32 -41.74 45.44
N LEU A 47 11.03 -41.59 45.75
CA LEU A 47 10.36 -40.29 45.87
C LEU A 47 11.02 -39.45 46.97
N LEU A 48 11.33 -38.19 46.65
CA LEU A 48 11.92 -37.23 47.58
C LEU A 48 10.83 -36.29 48.11
N VAL A 49 10.74 -36.17 49.43
CA VAL A 49 9.72 -35.34 50.12
C VAL A 49 10.31 -34.62 51.32
N TYR A 50 9.63 -33.57 51.79
CA TYR A 50 10.03 -32.77 52.94
C TYR A 50 8.92 -32.74 54.00
N CYS A 51 9.29 -32.56 55.26
CA CYS A 51 8.34 -32.54 56.36
C CYS A 51 7.78 -31.11 56.56
N THR A 52 6.53 -30.95 56.99
CA THR A 52 5.84 -29.63 57.05
C THR A 52 5.36 -29.20 58.44
N ASP A 53 5.39 -30.09 59.43
CA ASP A 53 4.77 -29.91 60.74
C ASP A 53 5.84 -30.05 61.84
N TYR A 54 6.80 -29.12 61.94
CA TYR A 54 7.99 -29.27 62.81
C TYR A 54 7.68 -29.66 64.26
N GLU A 55 6.52 -29.24 64.79
CA GLU A 55 6.04 -29.60 66.13
C GLU A 55 5.66 -31.08 66.32
N LYS A 56 5.79 -31.91 65.28
CA LYS A 56 5.46 -33.34 65.26
C LYS A 56 6.67 -34.22 64.93
N HIS A 57 6.58 -35.51 65.22
CA HIS A 57 7.66 -36.47 64.95
C HIS A 57 7.88 -36.68 63.44
N SER A 58 9.14 -36.74 63.02
CA SER A 58 9.53 -37.20 61.68
C SER A 58 9.00 -38.62 61.41
N PRO A 59 8.74 -39.00 60.14
CA PRO A 59 8.29 -40.35 59.83
C PRO A 59 9.27 -41.42 60.30
N GLY A 60 8.77 -42.42 61.03
CA GLY A 60 9.49 -43.67 61.25
C GLY A 60 9.37 -44.61 60.04
N VAL A 61 10.24 -45.62 59.97
CA VAL A 61 10.27 -46.60 58.87
C VAL A 61 8.93 -47.34 58.63
N ASN A 62 8.11 -47.46 59.67
CA ASN A 62 6.80 -48.13 59.65
C ASN A 62 5.60 -47.18 59.50
N GLU A 63 5.81 -45.85 59.38
CA GLU A 63 4.69 -44.92 59.16
C GLU A 63 4.04 -45.18 57.78
N SER A 64 2.71 -45.11 57.75
CA SER A 64 1.92 -45.29 56.52
C SER A 64 1.18 -44.01 56.18
N TYR A 65 1.23 -43.60 54.91
CA TYR A 65 0.48 -42.45 54.41
C TYR A 65 -0.75 -42.92 53.62
N VAL A 66 -1.87 -42.21 53.78
CA VAL A 66 -3.21 -42.69 53.33
C VAL A 66 -3.95 -41.76 52.38
N ALA A 67 -3.53 -40.51 52.25
CA ALA A 67 -4.13 -39.59 51.30
C ALA A 67 -3.10 -38.59 50.77
N VAL A 68 -3.06 -38.44 49.44
CA VAL A 68 -2.61 -37.19 48.83
C VAL A 68 -3.73 -36.18 49.04
N LYS A 69 -3.42 -35.03 49.64
CA LYS A 69 -4.29 -33.85 49.62
C LYS A 69 -3.72 -32.82 48.66
N GLU A 70 -4.60 -32.16 47.92
CA GLU A 70 -4.24 -31.10 46.98
C GLU A 70 -4.91 -29.77 47.35
N GLY A 71 -4.23 -28.65 47.05
CA GLY A 71 -4.82 -27.31 47.03
C GLY A 71 -3.99 -26.27 47.76
N SER A 72 -4.67 -25.36 48.49
CA SER A 72 -4.00 -24.48 49.45
C SER A 72 -3.60 -25.28 50.69
N PHE A 73 -2.32 -25.29 51.04
CA PHE A 73 -1.84 -25.90 52.27
C PHE A 73 -2.42 -25.18 53.49
N VAL A 74 -2.88 -25.98 54.44
CA VAL A 74 -3.35 -25.54 55.76
C VAL A 74 -2.35 -26.04 56.78
N ARG A 75 -1.81 -25.14 57.59
CA ARG A 75 -0.87 -25.42 58.68
C ARG A 75 -1.54 -26.27 59.78
N SER A 76 -0.73 -26.85 60.65
CA SER A 76 -1.22 -27.68 61.77
C SER A 76 -2.03 -26.91 62.82
N ASP A 77 -1.85 -25.59 62.90
CA ASP A 77 -2.67 -24.64 63.68
C ASP A 77 -3.99 -24.26 62.98
N GLY A 78 -4.30 -24.83 61.81
CA GLY A 78 -5.50 -24.52 61.03
C GLY A 78 -5.38 -23.29 60.13
N VAL A 79 -4.27 -22.53 60.18
CA VAL A 79 -4.08 -21.34 59.36
C VAL A 79 -3.75 -21.75 57.91
N ARG A 80 -4.56 -21.29 56.94
CA ARG A 80 -4.27 -21.46 55.52
C ARG A 80 -3.13 -20.52 55.09
N LEU A 81 -2.18 -21.03 54.30
CA LEU A 81 -1.15 -20.18 53.70
C LEU A 81 -1.75 -19.14 52.74
N SER A 82 -1.10 -17.98 52.62
CA SER A 82 -1.48 -17.00 51.59
C SER A 82 -1.24 -17.57 50.18
N PRO A 83 -1.95 -17.09 49.13
CA PRO A 83 -1.73 -17.56 47.76
C PRO A 83 -0.26 -17.43 47.30
N GLN A 84 0.42 -16.36 47.74
CA GLN A 84 1.84 -16.14 47.48
C GLN A 84 2.72 -17.17 48.20
N GLN A 85 2.46 -17.45 49.47
CA GLN A 85 3.20 -18.48 50.23
C GLN A 85 2.98 -19.88 49.66
N ASN A 86 1.76 -20.20 49.22
CA ASN A 86 1.42 -21.47 48.61
C ASN A 86 2.17 -21.68 47.29
N SER A 87 2.15 -20.69 46.40
CA SER A 87 2.87 -20.78 45.12
C SER A 87 4.40 -20.63 45.27
N ALA A 88 4.87 -19.95 46.33
CA ALA A 88 6.29 -19.93 46.70
C ALA A 88 6.78 -21.34 47.06
N LEU A 89 6.02 -22.12 47.84
CA LEU A 89 6.35 -23.53 48.08
C LEU A 89 6.38 -24.35 46.78
N SER A 90 5.44 -24.14 45.86
CA SER A 90 5.44 -24.83 44.56
C SER A 90 6.71 -24.52 43.76
N TYR A 91 7.11 -23.24 43.73
CA TYR A 91 8.35 -22.81 43.07
C TYR A 91 9.61 -23.37 43.74
N LEU A 92 9.69 -23.31 45.08
CA LEU A 92 10.78 -23.86 45.88
C LEU A 92 10.99 -25.36 45.58
N LEU A 93 9.89 -26.13 45.62
CA LEU A 93 9.90 -27.58 45.41
C LEU A 93 10.24 -27.95 43.96
N LEU A 94 9.74 -27.22 42.97
CA LEU A 94 10.11 -27.44 41.56
C LEU A 94 11.59 -27.09 41.29
N ARG A 95 12.11 -26.01 41.88
CA ARG A 95 13.44 -25.49 41.60
C ARG A 95 14.57 -26.18 42.36
N TRP A 96 14.31 -26.66 43.59
CA TRP A 96 15.34 -27.23 44.47
C TRP A 96 14.91 -28.50 45.23
N GLY A 97 13.62 -28.87 45.24
CA GLY A 97 13.12 -30.00 46.01
C GLY A 97 13.74 -31.35 45.64
N ARG A 98 14.10 -31.56 44.37
CA ARG A 98 14.74 -32.80 43.86
C ARG A 98 16.27 -32.82 44.00
N THR A 99 16.84 -31.99 44.87
CA THR A 99 18.30 -31.92 45.09
C THR A 99 18.87 -33.19 45.72
N HIS A 100 20.15 -33.43 45.46
CA HIS A 100 20.95 -34.47 46.09
C HIS A 100 22.10 -33.88 46.93
N ASP A 101 22.27 -32.56 46.92
CA ASP A 101 23.20 -31.86 47.81
C ASP A 101 22.59 -31.70 49.21
N ASN A 102 23.38 -32.09 50.22
CA ASN A 102 23.02 -32.02 51.63
C ASN A 102 22.71 -30.60 52.11
N LEU A 103 23.50 -29.61 51.67
CA LEU A 103 23.36 -28.23 52.12
C LEU A 103 22.09 -27.59 51.53
N THR A 104 21.81 -27.84 50.26
CA THR A 104 20.57 -27.42 49.58
C THR A 104 19.34 -28.14 50.15
N ALA A 105 19.41 -29.45 50.42
CA ALA A 105 18.29 -30.18 51.01
C ALA A 105 17.94 -29.66 52.42
N ALA A 106 18.94 -29.36 53.25
CA ALA A 106 18.74 -28.72 54.54
C ALA A 106 18.12 -27.31 54.38
N ALA A 107 18.62 -26.50 53.45
CA ALA A 107 18.09 -25.17 53.15
C ALA A 107 16.63 -25.20 52.65
N VAL A 108 16.24 -26.17 51.82
CA VAL A 108 14.85 -26.39 51.38
C VAL A 108 13.98 -26.80 52.57
N GLN A 109 14.43 -27.72 53.43
CA GLN A 109 13.66 -28.14 54.61
C GLN A 109 13.44 -26.96 55.60
N LEU A 110 14.45 -26.13 55.83
CA LEU A 110 14.28 -24.89 56.62
C LEU A 110 13.27 -23.93 55.99
N SER A 111 13.38 -23.72 54.67
CA SER A 111 12.46 -22.85 53.91
C SER A 111 11.01 -23.31 54.00
N ILE A 112 10.78 -24.63 53.97
CA ILE A 112 9.45 -25.23 54.11
C ILE A 112 8.91 -25.01 55.52
N TRP A 113 9.66 -25.34 56.58
CA TRP A 113 9.22 -25.11 57.96
C TRP A 113 9.00 -23.62 58.27
N ALA A 114 9.78 -22.71 57.68
CA ALA A 114 9.61 -21.26 57.82
C ALA A 114 8.25 -20.75 57.32
N LEU A 115 7.62 -21.45 56.37
CA LEU A 115 6.29 -21.13 55.84
C LEU A 115 5.20 -21.99 56.51
N THR A 116 5.44 -23.29 56.68
CA THR A 116 4.43 -24.31 57.04
C THR A 116 4.28 -24.58 58.54
N SER A 117 5.29 -24.31 59.37
CA SER A 117 5.29 -24.77 60.77
C SER A 117 5.06 -23.66 61.81
N PRO A 118 4.05 -23.80 62.69
CA PRO A 118 4.18 -23.67 64.15
C PRO A 118 5.14 -22.63 64.75
N GLY A 119 5.05 -21.36 64.35
CA GLY A 119 5.92 -20.30 64.91
C GLY A 119 7.41 -20.45 64.56
N ARG A 120 7.74 -21.08 63.43
CA ARG A 120 9.12 -21.34 62.95
C ARG A 120 9.55 -20.45 61.79
N SER A 121 8.92 -19.28 61.59
CA SER A 121 9.33 -18.33 60.54
C SER A 121 10.79 -17.87 60.70
N TRP A 122 11.41 -17.36 59.64
CA TRP A 122 12.72 -16.72 59.74
C TRP A 122 12.74 -15.64 60.84
N HIS A 123 13.87 -15.52 61.52
CA HIS A 123 14.11 -14.68 62.70
C HIS A 123 13.24 -14.97 63.94
N SER A 124 12.32 -15.95 63.91
CA SER A 124 11.61 -16.39 65.12
C SER A 124 12.55 -17.12 66.10
N PRO A 125 12.30 -17.04 67.43
CA PRO A 125 12.98 -17.89 68.41
C PRO A 125 12.83 -19.39 68.08
N GLY A 126 11.69 -19.76 67.47
CA GLY A 126 11.42 -21.12 67.03
C GLY A 126 12.35 -21.60 65.91
N MET A 127 12.72 -20.74 64.96
CA MET A 127 13.71 -21.07 63.93
C MET A 127 15.14 -21.12 64.50
N SER A 128 15.50 -20.19 65.39
CA SER A 128 16.80 -20.21 66.08
C SER A 128 17.01 -21.52 66.87
N GLN A 129 15.97 -22.05 67.50
CA GLN A 129 16.00 -23.37 68.15
C GLN A 129 16.23 -24.53 67.17
N ILE A 130 15.66 -24.48 65.95
CA ILE A 130 15.87 -25.50 64.92
C ILE A 130 17.35 -25.51 64.51
N ILE A 131 17.88 -24.33 64.19
CA ILE A 131 19.26 -24.13 63.75
C ILE A 131 20.25 -24.64 64.81
N ALA A 132 20.03 -24.27 66.07
CA ALA A 132 20.88 -24.71 67.19
C ALA A 132 20.80 -26.22 67.44
N LYS A 133 19.59 -26.81 67.47
CA LYS A 133 19.43 -28.27 67.69
C LYS A 133 20.00 -29.11 66.56
N GLY A 134 19.88 -28.66 65.32
CA GLY A 134 20.45 -29.35 64.15
C GLY A 134 21.96 -29.12 63.97
N SER A 135 22.60 -28.28 64.80
CA SER A 135 23.99 -27.84 64.63
C SER A 135 24.29 -27.31 63.21
N LEU A 136 23.33 -26.60 62.61
CA LEU A 136 23.35 -26.30 61.18
C LEU A 136 24.40 -25.22 60.84
N PRO A 137 25.22 -25.41 59.78
CA PRO A 137 26.20 -24.41 59.37
C PRO A 137 25.51 -23.16 58.82
N ALA A 138 26.10 -21.99 59.08
CA ALA A 138 25.56 -20.69 58.66
C ALA A 138 25.24 -20.61 57.15
N ALA A 139 25.99 -21.33 56.30
CA ALA A 139 25.77 -21.41 54.86
C ALA A 139 24.45 -22.12 54.46
N ALA A 140 23.99 -23.11 55.24
CA ALA A 140 22.68 -23.74 55.01
C ALA A 140 21.53 -22.82 55.44
N VAL A 141 21.75 -22.03 56.51
CA VAL A 141 20.79 -21.04 57.03
C VAL A 141 20.64 -19.86 56.06
N SER A 142 21.74 -19.29 55.58
CA SER A 142 21.72 -18.18 54.63
C SER A 142 21.18 -18.59 53.26
N LEU A 143 21.49 -19.81 52.79
CA LEU A 143 20.84 -20.36 51.61
C LEU A 143 19.33 -20.52 51.83
N GLY A 144 18.88 -21.09 52.96
CA GLY A 144 17.45 -21.27 53.25
C GLY A 144 16.66 -19.95 53.27
N LEU A 145 17.22 -18.90 53.87
CA LEU A 145 16.64 -17.56 53.81
C LEU A 145 16.52 -17.08 52.36
N SER A 146 17.61 -17.15 51.58
CA SER A 146 17.62 -16.73 50.17
C SER A 146 16.66 -17.54 49.30
N LEU A 147 16.55 -18.85 49.50
CA LEU A 147 15.59 -19.71 48.79
C LEU A 147 14.15 -19.31 49.10
N THR A 148 13.86 -18.96 50.36
CA THR A 148 12.53 -18.49 50.78
C THR A 148 12.20 -17.13 50.13
N GLU A 149 13.12 -16.17 50.19
CA GLU A 149 12.96 -14.84 49.59
C GLU A 149 12.78 -14.90 48.07
N GLN A 150 13.62 -15.67 47.36
CA GLN A 150 13.48 -15.91 45.93
C GLN A 150 12.12 -16.55 45.60
N SER A 151 11.69 -17.53 46.38
CA SER A 151 10.43 -18.22 46.14
C SER A 151 9.21 -17.31 46.36
N LEU A 152 9.24 -16.45 47.37
CA LEU A 152 8.20 -15.42 47.59
C LEU A 152 8.20 -14.35 46.49
N ARG A 153 9.37 -13.94 46.00
CA ARG A 153 9.53 -12.96 44.90
C ARG A 153 9.01 -13.48 43.56
N PHE A 154 9.26 -14.76 43.28
CA PHE A 154 8.95 -15.45 42.02
C PHE A 154 7.70 -16.35 42.10
N ALA A 155 6.86 -16.18 43.11
CA ALA A 155 5.58 -16.88 43.23
C ALA A 155 4.63 -16.57 42.06
N GLY A 156 3.86 -17.57 41.65
CA GLY A 156 2.79 -17.47 40.66
C GLY A 156 1.50 -16.84 41.21
N PRO A 157 0.42 -16.76 40.40
CA PRO A 157 0.29 -17.35 39.06
C PRO A 157 1.24 -16.78 38.01
N TYR A 158 1.69 -17.64 37.11
CA TYR A 158 2.63 -17.30 36.04
C TYR A 158 1.90 -16.84 34.78
N ARG A 159 2.47 -15.86 34.08
CA ARG A 159 2.03 -15.41 32.76
C ARG A 159 3.23 -15.18 31.86
N ILE A 160 3.03 -15.24 30.55
CA ILE A 160 4.07 -14.93 29.56
C ILE A 160 3.75 -13.56 28.96
N ALA A 161 4.67 -12.61 29.12
CA ALA A 161 4.63 -11.33 28.42
C ALA A 161 5.41 -11.45 27.10
N MET A 162 4.84 -10.98 26.00
CA MET A 162 5.45 -10.97 24.67
C MET A 162 5.18 -9.64 23.97
N ALA A 163 6.17 -9.08 23.29
CA ALA A 163 6.00 -7.90 22.44
C ALA A 163 6.99 -7.90 21.27
N MET A 164 6.62 -7.28 20.15
CA MET A 164 7.60 -6.89 19.13
C MET A 164 8.37 -5.68 19.66
N SER A 165 9.68 -5.83 19.89
CA SER A 165 10.50 -4.81 20.55
C SER A 165 11.16 -3.84 19.56
N ARG A 166 11.51 -4.34 18.38
CA ARG A 166 12.12 -3.63 17.24
C ARG A 166 11.75 -4.39 15.94
N PRO A 167 11.92 -3.81 14.74
CA PRO A 167 11.92 -4.59 13.51
C PRO A 167 12.89 -5.77 13.65
N GLY A 168 12.42 -6.99 13.38
CA GLY A 168 13.24 -8.21 13.44
C GLY A 168 13.42 -8.88 14.81
N ALA A 169 12.82 -8.39 15.91
CA ALA A 169 12.96 -9.02 17.23
C ALA A 169 11.72 -8.93 18.13
N ALA A 170 11.44 -10.03 18.84
CA ALA A 170 10.42 -10.11 19.88
C ALA A 170 11.06 -10.29 21.26
N SER A 171 10.55 -9.61 22.28
CA SER A 171 10.89 -9.85 23.68
C SER A 171 9.92 -10.86 24.30
N VAL A 172 10.44 -11.75 25.16
CA VAL A 172 9.68 -12.77 25.88
C VAL A 172 10.11 -12.80 27.35
N SER A 173 9.16 -12.65 28.27
CA SER A 173 9.41 -12.74 29.71
C SER A 173 8.37 -13.62 30.40
N ILE A 174 8.82 -14.54 31.26
CA ILE A 174 7.94 -15.29 32.17
C ILE A 174 7.79 -14.47 33.46
N LEU A 175 6.58 -14.06 33.82
CA LEU A 175 6.32 -13.16 34.93
C LEU A 175 5.50 -13.85 36.04
N GLY A 176 5.91 -13.69 37.29
CA GLY A 176 5.15 -14.11 38.48
C GLY A 176 4.05 -13.12 38.84
N ALA A 177 3.33 -13.37 39.94
CA ALA A 177 2.24 -12.51 40.41
C ALA A 177 2.69 -11.06 40.65
N SER A 178 3.87 -10.89 41.23
CA SER A 178 4.56 -9.62 41.47
C SER A 178 4.90 -8.83 40.19
N GLY A 179 4.82 -9.45 39.01
CA GLY A 179 5.32 -8.90 37.75
C GLY A 179 6.83 -8.99 37.58
N ALA A 180 7.57 -9.56 38.55
CA ALA A 180 8.99 -9.85 38.38
C ALA A 180 9.19 -10.99 37.35
N SER A 181 10.24 -10.86 36.52
CA SER A 181 10.73 -11.93 35.65
C SER A 181 11.20 -13.12 36.47
N VAL A 182 10.73 -14.32 36.11
CA VAL A 182 10.94 -15.56 36.86
C VAL A 182 12.05 -16.39 36.18
N PRO A 183 13.21 -16.59 36.83
CA PRO A 183 14.28 -17.41 36.27
C PRO A 183 14.07 -18.91 36.50
N GLY A 184 14.74 -19.74 35.69
CA GLY A 184 14.86 -21.17 35.93
C GLY A 184 13.66 -22.03 35.50
N LEU A 185 12.77 -21.51 34.65
CA LEU A 185 11.70 -22.30 34.04
C LEU A 185 12.07 -22.64 32.59
N ALA A 186 11.77 -23.87 32.16
CA ALA A 186 12.00 -24.30 30.77
C ALA A 186 10.93 -23.67 29.85
N VAL A 187 11.38 -22.92 28.84
CA VAL A 187 10.54 -22.19 27.89
C VAL A 187 10.71 -22.78 26.49
N ARG A 188 9.60 -22.95 25.78
CA ARG A 188 9.52 -23.44 24.42
C ARG A 188 8.80 -22.44 23.53
N LEU A 189 9.39 -22.05 22.41
CA LEU A 189 8.78 -21.19 21.39
C LEU A 189 8.63 -21.93 20.06
N LYS A 190 7.49 -21.74 19.40
CA LYS A 190 7.19 -22.16 18.04
C LYS A 190 6.76 -20.96 17.20
N SER A 191 7.18 -20.87 15.94
CA SER A 191 6.70 -19.88 14.97
C SER A 191 5.78 -20.51 13.92
N SER A 192 4.83 -19.74 13.39
CA SER A 192 3.90 -20.21 12.36
C SER A 192 3.45 -19.09 11.42
N GLY A 193 2.94 -19.48 10.24
CA GLY A 193 2.61 -18.54 9.16
C GLY A 193 3.89 -17.94 8.57
N THR A 194 3.87 -16.65 8.21
CA THR A 194 5.02 -15.98 7.58
C THR A 194 6.04 -15.40 8.58
N LEU A 195 6.20 -16.03 9.74
CA LEU A 195 7.23 -15.73 10.73
C LEU A 195 8.14 -16.95 10.93
N SER A 196 9.44 -16.69 11.00
CA SER A 196 10.49 -17.67 11.27
C SER A 196 11.38 -17.22 12.42
N VAL A 197 11.93 -18.18 13.15
CA VAL A 197 12.96 -18.00 14.18
C VAL A 197 14.14 -18.93 13.87
N ALA A 198 15.24 -18.81 14.60
CA ALA A 198 16.39 -19.70 14.40
C ALA A 198 16.07 -21.13 14.88
N GLY A 199 15.88 -22.07 13.95
CA GLY A 199 15.48 -23.45 14.23
C GLY A 199 13.97 -23.65 14.30
N LYS A 200 13.50 -24.91 14.24
CA LYS A 200 12.07 -25.25 14.17
C LYS A 200 11.32 -24.99 15.48
N ASP A 201 11.94 -25.37 16.60
CA ASP A 201 11.52 -25.07 17.96
C ASP A 201 12.70 -24.40 18.68
N GLN A 202 12.44 -23.32 19.41
CA GLN A 202 13.42 -22.67 20.30
C GLN A 202 13.18 -23.13 21.74
N LEU A 203 14.23 -23.57 22.43
CA LEU A 203 14.21 -24.02 23.83
C LEU A 203 15.25 -23.25 24.64
N TRP A 204 14.84 -22.67 25.76
CA TRP A 204 15.77 -22.00 26.68
C TRP A 204 15.24 -22.00 28.13
N THR A 205 16.13 -21.74 29.09
CA THR A 205 15.76 -21.51 30.48
C THR A 205 15.53 -20.03 30.73
N SER A 206 14.41 -19.65 31.34
CA SER A 206 14.09 -18.26 31.65
C SER A 206 15.10 -17.62 32.60
N THR A 207 15.27 -16.29 32.51
CA THR A 207 16.18 -15.50 33.35
C THR A 207 15.42 -14.36 34.05
N ALA A 208 16.12 -13.53 34.82
CA ALA A 208 15.57 -12.30 35.39
C ALA A 208 15.37 -11.17 34.35
N THR A 209 15.82 -11.36 33.11
CA THR A 209 15.72 -10.40 32.00
C THR A 209 14.80 -10.93 30.89
N ALA A 210 14.32 -10.04 30.01
CA ALA A 210 13.57 -10.48 28.83
C ALA A 210 14.50 -11.23 27.87
N HIS A 211 14.08 -12.43 27.44
CA HIS A 211 14.77 -13.14 26.37
C HIS A 211 14.41 -12.50 25.02
N MET A 212 15.43 -12.23 24.20
CA MET A 212 15.28 -11.52 22.93
C MET A 212 15.38 -12.51 21.78
N VAL A 213 14.25 -12.80 21.16
CA VAL A 213 14.13 -13.77 20.06
C VAL A 213 14.29 -13.02 18.73
N PRO A 214 15.27 -13.38 17.87
CA PRO A 214 15.33 -12.90 16.50
C PRO A 214 14.16 -13.49 15.70
N VAL A 215 13.38 -12.64 15.04
CA VAL A 215 12.16 -13.00 14.31
C VAL A 215 12.25 -12.45 12.90
N GLN A 216 12.45 -13.34 11.93
CA GLN A 216 12.42 -12.99 10.51
C GLN A 216 11.00 -13.14 9.97
N ARG A 217 10.53 -12.14 9.22
CA ARG A 217 9.34 -12.30 8.39
C ARG A 217 9.76 -12.97 7.08
N THR A 218 9.06 -14.02 6.66
CA THR A 218 9.39 -14.81 5.46
C THR A 218 8.46 -14.58 4.28
N GLY A 219 7.41 -13.76 4.47
CA GLY A 219 6.41 -13.42 3.46
C GLY A 219 5.40 -12.41 3.99
N PHE A 220 4.44 -12.00 3.15
CA PHE A 220 3.55 -10.88 3.43
C PHE A 220 2.33 -11.22 4.31
N GLY A 221 1.94 -12.50 4.39
CA GLY A 221 0.76 -12.97 5.14
C GLY A 221 0.81 -12.75 6.66
N ALA A 222 -0.16 -13.33 7.37
CA ALA A 222 -0.16 -13.32 8.83
C ALA A 222 0.80 -14.37 9.40
N GLY A 223 1.20 -14.21 10.66
CA GLY A 223 1.95 -15.22 11.39
C GLY A 223 1.84 -15.06 12.91
N SER A 224 2.37 -16.03 13.65
CA SER A 224 2.39 -15.96 15.11
C SER A 224 3.61 -16.63 15.73
N LEU A 225 3.91 -16.21 16.95
CA LEU A 225 4.86 -16.85 17.85
C LEU A 225 4.07 -17.37 19.05
N GLN A 226 4.06 -18.69 19.26
CA GLN A 226 3.49 -19.32 20.45
C GLN A 226 4.64 -19.63 21.41
N VAL A 227 4.52 -19.19 22.66
CA VAL A 227 5.45 -19.54 23.74
C VAL A 227 4.69 -20.35 24.79
N ALA A 228 5.32 -21.41 25.28
CA ALA A 228 4.84 -22.25 26.35
C ALA A 228 5.91 -22.46 27.42
N VAL A 229 5.48 -22.55 28.67
CA VAL A 229 6.20 -23.18 29.77
C VAL A 229 5.37 -24.39 30.15
N ASP A 230 5.74 -25.56 29.65
CA ASP A 230 4.93 -26.78 29.77
C ASP A 230 4.84 -27.31 31.21
N GLN A 231 5.76 -26.88 32.07
CA GLN A 231 5.91 -27.28 33.48
C GLN A 231 6.19 -26.07 34.38
N ALA A 232 5.26 -25.11 34.45
CA ALA A 232 5.34 -24.04 35.47
C ALA A 232 4.82 -24.56 36.82
N PRO A 233 5.26 -24.04 37.98
CA PRO A 233 4.70 -24.44 39.27
C PRO A 233 3.20 -24.11 39.36
N ALA A 234 2.39 -25.06 39.82
CA ALA A 234 0.97 -24.84 40.02
C ALA A 234 0.67 -23.92 41.23
N ALA A 235 -0.54 -23.36 41.25
CA ALA A 235 -1.04 -22.62 42.42
C ALA A 235 -1.42 -23.56 43.59
N ALA A 236 -1.70 -24.84 43.30
CA ALA A 236 -1.94 -25.89 44.28
C ALA A 236 -0.63 -26.60 44.66
N LEU A 237 -0.62 -27.18 45.86
CA LEU A 237 0.40 -28.09 46.39
C LEU A 237 -0.22 -29.46 46.60
N GLN A 238 0.58 -30.52 46.51
CA GLN A 238 0.21 -31.88 46.92
C GLN A 238 1.03 -32.29 48.14
N TRP A 239 0.38 -32.90 49.15
CA TRP A 239 1.05 -33.42 50.34
C TRP A 239 0.40 -34.71 50.85
N LEU A 240 1.23 -35.61 51.39
CA LEU A 240 0.84 -36.86 51.99
C LEU A 240 0.39 -36.65 53.45
N VAL A 241 -0.72 -37.27 53.82
CA VAL A 241 -1.25 -37.29 55.20
C VAL A 241 -0.93 -38.64 55.87
N PRO A 242 -0.23 -38.66 57.03
CA PRO A 242 0.08 -39.88 57.76
C PRO A 242 -1.17 -40.47 58.43
N LYS A 243 -1.15 -41.77 58.76
CA LYS A 243 -2.15 -42.39 59.62
C LYS A 243 -2.04 -41.86 61.06
N SER A 244 -0.82 -41.67 61.56
CA SER A 244 -0.59 -41.11 62.88
C SER A 244 -0.87 -39.60 62.93
N LYS A 245 -1.62 -39.14 63.94
CA LYS A 245 -1.84 -37.70 64.19
C LYS A 245 -0.57 -36.99 64.68
N THR A 246 0.37 -37.71 65.29
CA THR A 246 1.61 -37.18 65.92
C THR A 246 2.82 -37.16 64.97
N THR A 247 2.66 -37.61 63.73
CA THR A 247 3.71 -37.61 62.69
C THR A 247 3.55 -36.42 61.73
N GLN A 248 4.65 -35.92 61.15
CA GLN A 248 4.60 -34.82 60.18
C GLN A 248 3.95 -35.23 58.85
N ARG A 249 3.20 -34.30 58.23
CA ARG A 249 2.83 -34.42 56.81
C ARG A 249 4.04 -34.18 55.90
N LEU A 250 4.08 -34.92 54.80
CA LEU A 250 5.18 -34.88 53.83
C LEU A 250 4.73 -34.19 52.54
N ILE A 251 5.47 -33.18 52.09
CA ILE A 251 5.21 -32.44 50.85
C ILE A 251 6.20 -32.84 49.77
N SER A 252 5.71 -33.12 48.56
CA SER A 252 6.52 -33.48 47.39
C SER A 252 6.55 -32.35 46.37
N SER A 253 7.49 -32.42 45.43
CA SER A 253 7.42 -31.63 44.19
C SER A 253 6.27 -32.08 43.27
N GLU A 254 6.11 -31.35 42.15
CA GLU A 254 5.43 -31.82 40.93
C GLU A 254 3.89 -31.74 40.86
N VAL A 255 3.29 -30.74 41.52
CA VAL A 255 2.10 -30.09 40.93
C VAL A 255 2.57 -28.99 39.97
N THR A 256 2.48 -29.26 38.68
CA THR A 256 2.79 -28.30 37.61
C THR A 256 1.53 -27.90 36.83
N SER A 257 1.62 -26.83 36.05
CA SER A 257 0.55 -26.41 35.15
C SER A 257 1.17 -25.75 33.90
N PRO A 258 0.71 -26.08 32.68
CA PRO A 258 1.22 -25.45 31.49
C PRO A 258 0.73 -24.01 31.38
N VAL A 259 1.62 -23.09 31.05
CA VAL A 259 1.29 -21.68 30.76
C VAL A 259 1.71 -21.36 29.34
N GLN A 260 0.81 -20.77 28.55
CA GLN A 260 1.08 -20.43 27.15
C GLN A 260 0.56 -19.05 26.77
N ALA A 261 1.20 -18.43 25.78
CA ALA A 261 0.78 -17.19 25.15
C ALA A 261 1.09 -17.22 23.65
N THR A 262 0.36 -16.43 22.86
CA THR A 262 0.55 -16.33 21.41
C THR A 262 0.56 -14.88 20.96
N LEU A 263 1.72 -14.40 20.49
CA LEU A 263 1.85 -13.12 19.83
C LEU A 263 1.48 -13.28 18.35
N LYS A 264 0.36 -12.67 17.93
CA LYS A 264 -0.09 -12.65 16.53
C LYS A 264 0.40 -11.38 15.83
N VAL A 265 0.96 -11.52 14.63
CA VAL A 265 1.36 -10.42 13.76
C VAL A 265 0.51 -10.44 12.50
N GLN A 266 -0.08 -9.28 12.18
CA GLN A 266 -1.00 -9.14 11.05
C GLN A 266 -0.30 -9.35 9.70
N ALA A 267 -1.10 -9.61 8.66
CA ALA A 267 -0.63 -9.54 7.29
C ALA A 267 -0.20 -8.10 6.94
N LEU A 268 0.87 -7.98 6.15
CA LEU A 268 1.22 -6.74 5.48
C LEU A 268 0.15 -6.44 4.42
N SER A 269 -0.18 -5.17 4.22
CA SER A 269 -0.99 -4.78 3.06
C SER A 269 -0.75 -3.32 2.66
N MET A 270 -0.93 -3.02 1.38
CA MET A 270 -0.92 -1.65 0.86
C MET A 270 -2.08 -1.38 -0.10
N LYS A 271 -2.50 -0.11 -0.15
CA LYS A 271 -3.55 0.40 -1.03
C LYS A 271 -2.95 1.47 -1.96
N PRO A 272 -2.37 1.10 -3.11
CA PRO A 272 -1.84 2.09 -4.04
C PRO A 272 -2.97 2.94 -4.64
N VAL A 273 -2.65 4.19 -4.92
CA VAL A 273 -3.50 5.16 -5.61
C VAL A 273 -2.64 5.88 -6.66
N VAL A 274 -3.20 6.20 -7.82
CA VAL A 274 -2.54 7.03 -8.82
C VAL A 274 -3.40 8.28 -9.05
N HIS A 275 -2.75 9.43 -9.17
CA HIS A 275 -3.34 10.63 -9.76
C HIS A 275 -2.62 10.89 -11.09
N THR A 276 -3.39 11.16 -12.13
CA THR A 276 -2.89 11.28 -13.50
C THR A 276 -3.00 12.70 -14.05
N GLU A 277 -2.25 12.96 -15.13
CA GLU A 277 -2.40 14.15 -15.94
C GLU A 277 -1.78 13.94 -17.33
N THR A 278 -2.64 13.92 -18.35
CA THR A 278 -2.22 13.87 -19.74
C THR A 278 -1.35 15.07 -20.16
N SER A 279 -0.28 14.81 -20.91
CA SER A 279 0.78 15.79 -21.19
C SER A 279 0.36 16.95 -22.11
N ALA A 280 -0.72 16.82 -22.87
CA ALA A 280 -1.26 17.88 -23.71
C ALA A 280 -2.78 17.84 -23.82
N LYS A 281 -3.46 18.93 -23.44
CA LYS A 281 -4.93 19.06 -23.53
C LYS A 281 -5.43 19.28 -24.96
N VAL A 282 -4.61 19.84 -25.85
CA VAL A 282 -4.94 20.10 -27.26
C VAL A 282 -3.76 19.67 -28.13
N LEU A 283 -4.05 18.90 -29.19
CA LEU A 283 -3.09 18.36 -30.14
C LEU A 283 -3.23 19.01 -31.52
N SER A 284 -2.18 18.92 -32.33
CA SER A 284 -2.13 19.53 -33.67
C SER A 284 -1.46 18.62 -34.68
N GLY A 285 -2.25 18.05 -35.60
CA GLY A 285 -1.75 17.10 -36.60
C GLY A 285 -1.41 15.75 -35.99
N THR A 286 -0.43 15.04 -36.57
CA THR A 286 0.12 13.83 -35.96
C THR A 286 0.97 14.22 -34.75
N ALA A 287 0.63 13.71 -33.57
CA ALA A 287 1.30 14.06 -32.31
C ALA A 287 1.49 12.83 -31.43
N GLU A 288 2.50 12.85 -30.56
CA GLU A 288 2.63 11.85 -29.49
C GLU A 288 1.89 12.33 -28.24
N LEU A 289 1.24 11.41 -27.54
CA LEU A 289 0.56 11.67 -26.27
C LEU A 289 1.02 10.66 -25.21
N ASN A 290 1.33 11.14 -24.02
CA ASN A 290 1.63 10.37 -22.82
C ASN A 290 0.93 10.98 -21.60
N ASP A 291 1.15 10.38 -20.44
CA ASP A 291 0.51 10.72 -19.17
C ASP A 291 1.53 10.73 -18.01
N THR A 292 1.31 11.63 -17.05
CA THR A 292 2.04 11.74 -15.79
C THR A 292 1.38 10.88 -14.72
N LEU A 293 2.06 9.82 -14.27
CA LEU A 293 1.58 9.02 -13.13
C LEU A 293 2.14 9.58 -11.81
N THR A 294 1.29 10.08 -10.92
CA THR A 294 1.67 10.39 -9.52
C THR A 294 1.17 9.28 -8.60
N VAL A 295 2.05 8.35 -8.26
CA VAL A 295 1.74 7.17 -7.44
C VAL A 295 1.89 7.50 -5.95
N SER A 296 0.91 7.09 -5.15
CA SER A 296 0.85 7.26 -3.71
C SER A 296 0.21 6.03 -3.02
N LEU A 297 0.02 6.11 -1.70
CA LEU A 297 -0.71 5.12 -0.91
C LEU A 297 -1.89 5.79 -0.23
N ALA A 298 -3.07 5.15 -0.25
CA ALA A 298 -4.24 5.65 0.45
C ALA A 298 -4.01 5.70 1.96
N ALA A 299 -4.47 6.77 2.61
CA ALA A 299 -4.36 6.94 4.06
C ALA A 299 -4.97 5.74 4.81
N GLY A 300 -4.15 5.05 5.60
CA GLY A 300 -4.59 3.97 6.49
C GLY A 300 -5.12 4.52 7.83
N PRO A 301 -5.91 3.73 8.59
CA PRO A 301 -6.43 4.13 9.91
C PRO A 301 -5.36 4.47 10.96
N ALA A 302 -4.09 4.20 10.67
CA ALA A 302 -2.92 4.47 11.53
C ALA A 302 -1.93 5.48 10.92
N GLY A 303 -2.37 6.33 9.98
CA GLY A 303 -1.61 7.50 9.50
C GLY A 303 -0.41 7.25 8.58
N GLY A 304 0.14 6.04 8.53
CA GLY A 304 1.25 5.68 7.63
C GLY A 304 1.11 4.28 7.04
N GLN A 305 0.78 4.19 5.75
CA GLN A 305 1.13 3.01 4.95
C GLN A 305 2.51 3.25 4.33
N THR A 306 3.44 2.34 4.53
CA THR A 306 4.69 2.28 3.76
C THR A 306 4.51 1.40 2.53
N TRP A 307 5.32 1.62 1.50
CA TRP A 307 5.36 0.71 0.36
C TRP A 307 5.86 -0.66 0.81
N LEU A 308 5.32 -1.74 0.23
CA LEU A 308 5.71 -3.09 0.62
C LEU A 308 7.18 -3.35 0.22
N ILE A 309 7.96 -3.83 1.18
CA ILE A 309 9.28 -4.43 0.97
C ILE A 309 9.09 -5.94 1.01
N ASP A 310 9.66 -6.64 0.03
CA ASP A 310 9.72 -8.10 0.03
C ASP A 310 10.60 -8.60 1.19
N PRO A 311 10.06 -9.39 2.15
CA PRO A 311 10.83 -9.89 3.28
C PRO A 311 11.97 -10.84 2.89
N GLN A 312 11.98 -11.40 1.68
CA GLN A 312 13.02 -12.34 1.23
C GLN A 312 14.21 -11.63 0.57
N SER A 313 13.97 -10.74 -0.40
CA SER A 313 15.04 -10.00 -1.10
C SER A 313 15.38 -8.63 -0.47
N ASN A 314 14.59 -8.16 0.50
CA ASN A 314 14.65 -6.82 1.10
C ASN A 314 14.56 -5.67 0.06
N LYS A 315 13.91 -5.91 -1.08
CA LYS A 315 13.67 -4.92 -2.15
C LYS A 315 12.22 -4.43 -2.12
N PRO A 316 11.93 -3.19 -2.56
CA PRO A 316 10.54 -2.75 -2.75
C PRO A 316 9.83 -3.64 -3.79
N VAL A 317 8.59 -4.01 -3.48
CA VAL A 317 7.71 -4.74 -4.40
C VAL A 317 7.50 -3.91 -5.66
N GLU A 318 7.74 -4.50 -6.83
CA GLU A 318 7.40 -3.87 -8.11
C GLU A 318 5.91 -4.05 -8.37
N LEU A 319 5.26 -3.01 -8.91
CA LEU A 319 3.90 -3.07 -9.47
C LEU A 319 3.89 -2.52 -10.89
N ARG A 320 2.86 -2.87 -11.66
CA ARG A 320 2.60 -2.24 -12.96
C ARG A 320 1.33 -1.40 -12.90
N VAL A 321 1.47 -0.12 -13.20
CA VAL A 321 0.35 0.68 -13.68
C VAL A 321 0.15 0.32 -15.15
N ILE A 322 -1.09 -0.02 -15.52
CA ILE A 322 -1.52 -0.24 -16.89
C ILE A 322 -2.35 0.98 -17.29
N SER A 323 -1.87 1.75 -18.26
CA SER A 323 -2.52 2.97 -18.76
C SER A 323 -3.10 2.69 -20.13
N MET A 324 -4.37 3.02 -20.33
CA MET A 324 -5.14 2.67 -21.53
C MET A 324 -5.70 3.96 -22.14
N LEU A 325 -5.31 4.24 -23.39
CA LEU A 325 -5.72 5.45 -24.11
C LEU A 325 -6.88 5.14 -25.04
N TRP A 326 -8.02 5.76 -24.76
CA TRP A 326 -9.26 5.60 -25.50
C TRP A 326 -9.45 6.76 -26.49
N GLY A 327 -10.11 6.49 -27.62
CA GLY A 327 -10.41 7.46 -28.68
C GLY A 327 -9.98 7.00 -30.08
N PRO A 328 -10.28 7.79 -31.13
CA PRO A 328 -10.94 9.09 -31.09
C PRO A 328 -12.42 9.00 -30.72
N LEU A 329 -12.92 9.97 -29.96
CA LEU A 329 -14.35 10.16 -29.66
C LEU A 329 -14.87 11.43 -30.33
N ASN A 330 -16.09 11.37 -30.90
CA ASN A 330 -16.71 12.47 -31.66
C ASN A 330 -17.32 13.59 -30.78
N ALA A 331 -17.30 13.44 -29.46
CA ALA A 331 -17.77 14.41 -28.49
C ALA A 331 -16.96 14.26 -27.20
N ARG A 332 -16.92 15.32 -26.37
CA ARG A 332 -16.22 15.28 -25.09
C ARG A 332 -16.80 14.19 -24.19
N PRO A 333 -15.98 13.32 -23.57
CA PRO A 333 -16.48 12.32 -22.62
C PRO A 333 -17.16 12.97 -21.42
N ARG A 334 -18.08 12.23 -20.78
CA ARG A 334 -18.57 12.52 -19.43
C ARG A 334 -17.77 11.69 -18.42
N GLU A 335 -17.60 12.24 -17.22
CA GLU A 335 -16.94 11.53 -16.12
C GLU A 335 -17.74 10.29 -15.71
N SER A 336 -17.05 9.17 -15.48
CA SER A 336 -17.62 7.87 -15.14
C SER A 336 -16.62 7.00 -14.39
N THR A 337 -17.08 6.18 -13.46
CA THR A 337 -16.23 5.17 -12.78
C THR A 337 -15.89 3.97 -13.65
N VAL A 338 -16.52 3.85 -14.84
CA VAL A 338 -16.28 2.79 -15.83
C VAL A 338 -16.19 3.36 -17.24
N VAL A 339 -15.36 2.76 -18.09
CA VAL A 339 -15.30 3.07 -19.53
C VAL A 339 -16.61 2.63 -20.20
N PRO A 340 -17.29 3.48 -20.99
CA PRO A 340 -18.50 3.10 -21.71
C PRO A 340 -18.27 1.94 -22.69
N SER A 341 -19.28 1.07 -22.87
CA SER A 341 -19.20 -0.02 -23.84
C SER A 341 -19.05 0.51 -25.27
N GLY A 342 -18.23 -0.16 -26.09
CA GLY A 342 -17.93 0.26 -27.46
C GLY A 342 -16.95 1.43 -27.60
N THR A 343 -16.42 1.99 -26.50
CA THR A 343 -15.38 3.04 -26.56
C THR A 343 -14.14 2.50 -27.30
N PRO A 344 -13.66 3.15 -28.39
CA PRO A 344 -12.47 2.71 -29.10
C PRO A 344 -11.21 2.77 -28.22
N LEU A 345 -10.43 1.69 -28.19
CA LEU A 345 -9.10 1.66 -27.56
C LEU A 345 -8.04 1.95 -28.62
N LEU A 346 -7.24 3.01 -28.44
CA LEU A 346 -6.11 3.31 -29.33
C LEU A 346 -4.89 2.45 -28.97
N GLY A 347 -4.62 2.26 -27.67
CA GLY A 347 -3.47 1.49 -27.20
C GLY A 347 -3.43 1.31 -25.69
N THR A 348 -2.54 0.43 -25.24
CA THR A 348 -2.27 0.17 -23.82
C THR A 348 -0.76 0.18 -23.58
N VAL A 349 -0.33 0.86 -22.53
CA VAL A 349 1.09 0.94 -22.11
C VAL A 349 1.23 0.55 -20.64
N SER A 350 2.45 0.21 -20.21
CA SER A 350 2.72 -0.23 -18.84
C SER A 350 3.92 0.48 -18.25
N THR A 351 3.73 1.06 -17.07
CA THR A 351 4.80 1.69 -16.28
C THR A 351 5.05 0.87 -15.01
N ALA A 352 6.30 0.46 -14.80
CA ALA A 352 6.73 -0.27 -13.62
C ALA A 352 7.10 0.70 -12.49
N VAL A 353 6.58 0.47 -11.29
CA VAL A 353 6.74 1.36 -10.13
C VAL A 353 7.20 0.57 -8.90
N ARG A 354 8.13 1.15 -8.13
CA ARG A 354 8.78 0.52 -6.95
C ARG A 354 8.54 1.29 -5.64
N GLY A 355 7.60 2.23 -5.65
CA GLY A 355 7.35 3.16 -4.56
C GLY A 355 6.44 4.31 -5.00
N PRO A 356 6.00 5.16 -4.05
CA PRO A 356 5.39 6.45 -4.34
C PRO A 356 6.35 7.35 -5.15
N GLY A 357 5.83 8.19 -6.03
CA GLY A 357 6.62 9.08 -6.86
C GLY A 357 5.91 9.53 -8.14
N ARG A 358 6.57 10.39 -8.92
CA ARG A 358 6.10 10.85 -10.25
C ARG A 358 6.81 10.03 -11.33
N PHE A 359 6.04 9.46 -12.26
CA PHE A 359 6.50 8.69 -13.41
C PHE A 359 5.86 9.23 -14.69
N SER A 360 6.32 8.77 -15.85
CA SER A 360 5.69 9.01 -17.16
C SER A 360 5.26 7.68 -17.76
N THR A 361 4.20 7.68 -18.56
CA THR A 361 3.91 6.57 -19.48
C THR A 361 4.79 6.65 -20.74
N PRO A 362 5.03 5.52 -21.43
CA PRO A 362 5.41 5.53 -22.85
C PRO A 362 4.33 6.22 -23.69
N ALA A 363 4.75 6.94 -24.73
CA ALA A 363 3.82 7.68 -25.59
C ALA A 363 3.11 6.81 -26.63
N LEU A 364 1.96 7.29 -27.10
CA LEU A 364 1.18 6.71 -28.20
C LEU A 364 0.93 7.78 -29.29
N THR A 365 1.04 7.39 -30.56
CA THR A 365 0.89 8.30 -31.70
C THR A 365 -0.58 8.52 -32.04
N ILE A 366 -1.00 9.79 -32.05
CA ILE A 366 -2.33 10.26 -32.40
C ILE A 366 -2.32 10.69 -33.87
N SER A 367 -3.18 10.09 -34.70
CA SER A 367 -3.25 10.32 -36.15
C SER A 367 -4.62 10.74 -36.68
N LYS A 368 -5.65 10.76 -35.83
CA LYS A 368 -7.03 11.14 -36.18
C LYS A 368 -7.49 12.32 -35.31
N PRO A 369 -8.42 13.15 -35.79
CA PRO A 369 -9.09 14.13 -34.94
C PRO A 369 -10.11 13.42 -34.03
N GLY A 370 -10.38 14.02 -32.87
CA GLY A 370 -11.22 13.44 -31.83
C GLY A 370 -10.75 13.79 -30.42
N TYR A 371 -11.62 13.52 -29.45
CA TYR A 371 -11.23 13.45 -28.05
C TYR A 371 -10.53 12.12 -27.75
N TYR A 372 -9.51 12.21 -26.90
CA TYR A 372 -8.73 11.07 -26.40
C TYR A 372 -8.69 11.11 -24.87
N VAL A 373 -8.72 9.94 -24.23
CA VAL A 373 -8.95 9.81 -22.79
C VAL A 373 -8.02 8.77 -22.18
N TRP A 374 -7.17 9.16 -21.24
CA TRP A 374 -6.39 8.21 -20.42
C TRP A 374 -7.24 7.58 -19.31
N THR A 375 -6.87 6.37 -18.91
CA THR A 375 -7.43 5.65 -17.75
C THR A 375 -6.44 4.60 -17.27
N GLU A 376 -6.22 4.53 -15.96
CA GLU A 376 -5.15 3.74 -15.38
C GLU A 376 -5.70 2.67 -14.45
N ARG A 377 -4.97 1.56 -14.32
CA ARG A 377 -5.29 0.54 -13.32
C ARG A 377 -4.06 -0.17 -12.78
N ILE A 378 -4.16 -0.60 -11.54
CA ILE A 378 -3.20 -1.47 -10.87
C ILE A 378 -3.90 -2.79 -10.60
N ASN A 379 -3.47 -3.84 -11.30
CA ASN A 379 -3.85 -5.21 -11.00
C ASN A 379 -2.83 -5.81 -10.01
N PRO A 380 -3.24 -6.29 -8.81
CA PRO A 380 -2.35 -6.94 -7.86
C PRO A 380 -1.55 -8.11 -8.45
N SER A 381 -2.10 -8.82 -9.45
CA SER A 381 -1.39 -9.93 -10.12
C SER A 381 -0.18 -9.49 -10.97
N SER A 382 0.04 -8.18 -11.12
CA SER A 382 1.24 -7.62 -11.75
C SER A 382 2.44 -7.50 -10.81
N ALA A 383 2.26 -7.76 -9.51
CA ALA A 383 3.29 -7.49 -8.53
C ALA A 383 4.43 -8.53 -8.56
N ILE A 384 5.65 -8.05 -8.31
CA ILE A 384 6.87 -8.87 -8.21
C ILE A 384 7.51 -8.62 -6.84
N PRO A 385 7.73 -9.66 -6.01
CA PRO A 385 7.42 -11.08 -6.25
C PRO A 385 5.91 -11.40 -6.23
N ALA A 386 5.52 -12.50 -6.87
CA ALA A 386 4.11 -12.92 -6.94
C ALA A 386 3.46 -13.22 -5.58
N SER A 387 4.26 -13.56 -4.56
CA SER A 387 3.82 -13.71 -3.17
C SER A 387 3.23 -12.44 -2.55
N ALA A 388 3.37 -11.27 -3.21
CA ALA A 388 2.77 -10.01 -2.78
C ALA A 388 1.32 -9.80 -3.27
N HIS A 389 0.79 -10.62 -4.19
CA HIS A 389 -0.50 -10.38 -4.87
C HIS A 389 -1.66 -10.13 -3.89
N ASP A 390 -1.90 -11.02 -2.93
CA ASP A 390 -3.00 -10.88 -1.94
C ASP A 390 -2.84 -9.71 -0.97
N SER A 391 -1.63 -9.15 -0.88
CA SER A 391 -1.29 -8.04 0.04
C SER A 391 -1.54 -6.66 -0.58
N ILE A 392 -1.94 -6.60 -1.85
CA ILE A 392 -2.11 -5.37 -2.60
C ILE A 392 -3.58 -5.24 -2.99
N ARG A 393 -4.19 -4.09 -2.70
CA ARG A 393 -5.54 -3.81 -3.20
C ARG A 393 -5.51 -3.30 -4.64
N PRO A 394 -6.42 -3.75 -5.51
CA PRO A 394 -6.53 -3.22 -6.86
C PRO A 394 -6.92 -1.74 -6.81
N TRP A 395 -6.54 -1.01 -7.84
CA TRP A 395 -6.93 0.38 -8.04
C TRP A 395 -7.27 0.63 -9.52
N GLN A 396 -8.21 1.53 -9.77
CA GLN A 396 -8.76 1.86 -11.08
C GLN A 396 -9.08 3.36 -11.11
N GLY A 397 -8.58 4.08 -12.12
CA GLY A 397 -8.91 5.47 -12.40
C GLY A 397 -10.27 5.62 -13.06
N SER A 398 -10.86 6.82 -12.96
CA SER A 398 -12.15 7.15 -13.60
C SER A 398 -11.95 7.55 -15.06
N PHE A 399 -12.92 7.22 -15.90
CA PHE A 399 -12.97 7.65 -17.31
C PHE A 399 -13.50 9.07 -17.44
N GLY A 400 -13.03 9.80 -18.45
CA GLY A 400 -13.61 11.08 -18.88
C GLY A 400 -13.20 12.31 -18.06
N LEU A 401 -12.23 12.18 -17.17
CA LEU A 401 -11.72 13.28 -16.35
C LEU A 401 -11.14 14.41 -17.23
N PRO A 402 -11.36 15.70 -16.91
CA PRO A 402 -10.67 16.84 -17.55
C PRO A 402 -9.14 16.82 -17.40
N ALA A 403 -8.63 16.13 -16.37
CA ALA A 403 -7.21 15.85 -16.23
C ALA A 403 -6.69 14.95 -17.37
N GLU A 404 -7.49 13.95 -17.78
CA GLU A 404 -7.09 12.87 -18.71
C GLU A 404 -7.62 13.03 -20.13
N THR A 405 -8.35 14.11 -20.40
CA THR A 405 -8.97 14.36 -21.70
C THR A 405 -8.13 15.29 -22.56
N SER A 406 -7.69 14.79 -23.72
CA SER A 406 -7.00 15.52 -24.79
C SER A 406 -7.91 15.69 -26.01
N LEU A 407 -7.66 16.72 -26.82
CA LEU A 407 -8.42 17.03 -28.03
C LEU A 407 -7.52 17.21 -29.25
N SER A 408 -7.57 16.25 -30.18
CA SER A 408 -7.02 16.41 -31.53
C SER A 408 -8.04 17.11 -32.41
N ARG A 409 -7.79 18.38 -32.74
CA ARG A 409 -8.80 19.23 -33.40
C ARG A 409 -9.07 18.80 -34.84
N TRP A 410 -10.34 18.82 -35.22
CA TRP A 410 -10.79 18.56 -36.58
C TRP A 410 -10.35 19.67 -37.53
N ARG A 411 -9.98 19.30 -38.75
CA ARG A 411 -9.63 20.22 -39.84
C ARG A 411 -10.61 19.93 -40.99
N PRO A 412 -11.57 20.80 -41.29
CA PRO A 412 -12.52 20.54 -42.35
C PRO A 412 -11.81 20.68 -43.71
N ALA A 413 -11.85 19.63 -44.52
CA ALA A 413 -11.39 19.66 -45.90
C ALA A 413 -12.59 19.89 -46.81
N ILE A 414 -12.76 21.15 -47.24
CA ILE A 414 -13.94 21.62 -47.97
C ILE A 414 -13.53 21.97 -49.40
N SER A 415 -14.32 21.52 -50.37
CA SER A 415 -14.31 22.00 -51.75
C SER A 415 -15.72 22.44 -52.18
N THR A 416 -15.78 23.43 -53.07
CA THR A 416 -16.98 24.08 -53.62
C THR A 416 -16.93 23.98 -55.15
N GLU A 417 -18.05 24.23 -55.83
CA GLU A 417 -18.11 24.28 -57.30
C GLU A 417 -19.35 25.08 -57.76
N LEU A 418 -19.13 26.21 -58.45
CA LEU A 418 -20.21 27.00 -59.03
C LEU A 418 -20.89 26.29 -60.21
N SER A 419 -22.22 26.41 -60.30
CA SER A 419 -23.02 25.86 -61.40
C SER A 419 -22.79 26.53 -62.77
N SER A 420 -21.97 27.57 -62.86
CA SER A 420 -21.34 28.06 -64.09
C SER A 420 -20.23 29.06 -63.78
N HIS A 421 -19.19 29.12 -64.61
CA HIS A 421 -18.09 30.11 -64.51
C HIS A 421 -18.19 31.25 -65.55
N GLN A 422 -19.18 31.21 -66.46
CA GLN A 422 -19.49 32.27 -67.43
C GLN A 422 -21.01 32.40 -67.65
N GLY A 423 -21.46 33.58 -68.09
CA GLY A 423 -22.86 33.79 -68.47
C GLY A 423 -23.15 35.22 -68.90
N GLU A 424 -24.45 35.55 -68.90
CA GLU A 424 -24.96 36.90 -69.08
C GLU A 424 -25.80 37.32 -67.85
N PRO A 425 -26.00 38.63 -67.60
CA PRO A 425 -26.89 39.11 -66.54
C PRO A 425 -28.30 38.50 -66.66
N GLY A 426 -28.83 37.98 -65.55
CA GLY A 426 -30.07 37.20 -65.52
C GLY A 426 -29.86 35.71 -65.24
N ILE A 427 -28.63 35.18 -65.34
CA ILE A 427 -28.32 33.79 -64.96
C ILE A 427 -28.54 33.56 -63.45
N ALA A 428 -29.16 32.43 -63.10
CA ALA A 428 -29.24 31.94 -61.73
C ALA A 428 -28.01 31.08 -61.39
N ILE A 429 -27.35 31.36 -60.25
CA ILE A 429 -26.14 30.67 -59.82
C ILE A 429 -26.37 29.95 -58.49
N SER A 430 -25.84 28.73 -58.41
CA SER A 430 -25.78 27.92 -57.20
C SER A 430 -24.40 27.26 -57.06
N ASP A 431 -24.10 26.73 -55.89
CA ASP A 431 -22.78 26.20 -55.52
C ASP A 431 -22.97 24.83 -54.84
N GLN A 432 -22.16 23.83 -55.22
CA GLN A 432 -22.16 22.49 -54.65
C GLN A 432 -20.97 22.29 -53.72
N LEU A 433 -21.26 22.02 -52.45
CA LEU A 433 -20.27 21.95 -51.39
C LEU A 433 -20.02 20.49 -50.97
N HIS A 434 -18.76 20.07 -51.06
CA HIS A 434 -18.29 18.75 -50.64
C HIS A 434 -17.37 18.86 -49.42
N LEU A 435 -17.69 18.10 -48.36
CA LEU A 435 -16.86 17.94 -47.17
C LEU A 435 -16.16 16.58 -47.20
N SER A 436 -14.84 16.58 -47.12
CA SER A 436 -14.01 15.38 -46.99
C SER A 436 -13.68 15.10 -45.51
N GLY A 437 -13.91 13.86 -45.08
CA GLY A 437 -13.73 13.43 -43.70
C GLY A 437 -14.95 13.68 -42.81
N SER A 438 -14.82 13.40 -41.52
CA SER A 438 -15.84 13.69 -40.50
C SER A 438 -15.49 14.92 -39.68
N ILE A 439 -16.51 15.56 -39.11
CA ILE A 439 -16.40 16.67 -38.14
C ILE A 439 -17.46 16.48 -37.03
N PRO A 440 -17.40 17.25 -35.92
CA PRO A 440 -18.46 17.24 -34.90
C PRO A 440 -19.80 17.77 -35.45
N ALA A 441 -20.90 17.33 -34.84
CA ALA A 441 -22.23 17.84 -35.20
C ALA A 441 -22.41 19.31 -34.80
N GLY A 442 -23.31 20.03 -35.50
CA GLY A 442 -23.67 21.41 -35.18
C GLY A 442 -22.71 22.49 -35.70
N GLN A 443 -21.68 22.13 -36.46
CA GLN A 443 -20.78 23.08 -37.12
C GLN A 443 -21.42 23.64 -38.39
N THR A 444 -21.21 24.92 -38.70
CA THR A 444 -21.72 25.59 -39.91
C THR A 444 -20.59 26.09 -40.81
N VAL A 445 -20.94 26.34 -42.07
CA VAL A 445 -20.11 27.04 -43.06
C VAL A 445 -20.90 28.20 -43.65
N ARG A 446 -20.25 29.36 -43.75
CA ARG A 446 -20.79 30.54 -44.43
C ARG A 446 -20.14 30.67 -45.80
N LEU A 447 -20.94 30.55 -46.85
CA LEU A 447 -20.52 30.81 -48.22
C LEU A 447 -20.93 32.25 -48.56
N THR A 448 -19.97 33.10 -48.92
CA THR A 448 -20.22 34.51 -49.24
C THR A 448 -19.79 34.82 -50.66
N MET A 449 -20.75 35.24 -51.48
CA MET A 449 -20.48 35.73 -52.83
C MET A 449 -20.19 37.23 -52.79
N TYR A 450 -19.05 37.62 -53.37
CA TYR A 450 -18.61 38.99 -53.53
C TYR A 450 -18.75 39.43 -54.99
N GLY A 451 -19.30 40.62 -55.24
CA GLY A 451 -19.42 41.19 -56.58
C GLY A 451 -20.61 42.17 -56.76
N PRO A 452 -20.84 42.66 -57.99
CA PRO A 452 -19.98 42.46 -59.16
C PRO A 452 -18.62 43.16 -59.00
N LEU A 453 -17.58 42.50 -59.49
CA LEU A 453 -16.21 42.99 -59.65
C LEU A 453 -16.01 43.40 -61.10
N ALA A 454 -15.25 44.47 -61.35
CA ALA A 454 -15.04 45.00 -62.71
C ALA A 454 -14.27 44.01 -63.62
N GLU A 455 -13.34 43.26 -63.03
CA GLU A 455 -12.50 42.27 -63.71
C GLU A 455 -12.51 40.94 -62.93
N ARG A 456 -11.92 39.89 -63.50
CA ARG A 456 -11.76 38.60 -62.82
C ARG A 456 -10.72 38.76 -61.68
N PRO A 457 -11.08 38.48 -60.42
CA PRO A 457 -10.12 38.55 -59.32
C PRO A 457 -8.98 37.54 -59.48
N LEU A 458 -7.82 37.86 -58.91
CA LEU A 458 -6.71 36.92 -58.75
C LEU A 458 -6.89 36.10 -57.46
N PRO A 459 -6.50 34.81 -57.44
CA PRO A 459 -6.54 33.96 -56.25
C PRO A 459 -5.79 34.56 -55.04
N ALA A 460 -6.49 34.74 -53.91
CA ALA A 460 -5.95 35.31 -52.68
C ALA A 460 -6.49 34.62 -51.41
N SER A 461 -5.64 34.44 -50.39
CA SER A 461 -6.03 33.85 -49.08
C SER A 461 -6.80 34.82 -48.16
N GLN A 462 -6.93 36.08 -48.57
CA GLN A 462 -7.69 37.12 -47.88
C GLN A 462 -8.65 37.77 -48.88
N VAL A 463 -9.87 38.06 -48.42
CA VAL A 463 -10.83 38.87 -49.19
C VAL A 463 -10.32 40.32 -49.18
N PRO A 464 -10.18 40.99 -50.35
CA PRO A 464 -9.74 42.39 -50.40
C PRO A 464 -10.67 43.31 -49.59
N ALA A 465 -10.09 44.29 -48.88
CA ALA A 465 -10.85 45.26 -48.11
C ALA A 465 -11.83 46.05 -49.01
N GLY A 466 -13.06 46.26 -48.55
CA GLY A 466 -14.12 46.91 -49.33
C GLY A 466 -14.81 46.02 -50.37
N SER A 467 -14.45 44.74 -50.51
CA SER A 467 -15.14 43.79 -51.40
C SER A 467 -16.65 43.75 -51.11
N LYS A 468 -17.47 44.21 -52.06
CA LYS A 468 -18.93 44.23 -51.90
C LYS A 468 -19.49 42.81 -51.80
N ILE A 469 -20.20 42.50 -50.71
CA ILE A 469 -20.99 41.27 -50.59
C ILE A 469 -22.23 41.41 -51.49
N PHE A 470 -22.46 40.41 -52.34
CA PHE A 470 -23.70 40.24 -53.08
C PHE A 470 -24.73 39.49 -52.23
N LYS A 471 -24.35 38.33 -51.67
CA LYS A 471 -25.19 37.48 -50.81
C LYS A 471 -24.33 36.54 -49.98
N SER A 472 -24.77 36.24 -48.76
CA SER A 472 -24.21 35.17 -47.94
C SER A 472 -25.27 34.10 -47.67
N VAL A 473 -24.84 32.84 -47.66
CA VAL A 473 -25.64 31.67 -47.28
C VAL A 473 -24.89 30.95 -46.16
N GLU A 474 -25.62 30.40 -45.19
CA GLU A 474 -25.05 29.60 -44.11
C GLU A 474 -25.70 28.21 -44.09
N LEU A 475 -24.86 27.17 -44.13
CA LEU A 475 -25.27 25.78 -44.21
C LEU A 475 -24.72 24.98 -43.03
N PRO A 476 -25.44 23.97 -42.50
CA PRO A 476 -24.86 22.99 -41.60
C PRO A 476 -23.86 22.13 -42.38
N LEU A 477 -22.69 21.85 -41.81
CA LEU A 477 -21.66 21.00 -42.41
C LEU A 477 -22.00 19.50 -42.26
N SER A 478 -23.12 19.08 -42.83
CA SER A 478 -23.63 17.71 -42.72
C SER A 478 -24.55 17.33 -43.89
N GLY A 479 -24.28 16.20 -44.54
CA GLY A 479 -25.08 15.71 -45.68
C GLY A 479 -24.67 16.36 -47.01
N PRO A 480 -25.48 16.20 -48.08
CA PRO A 480 -25.29 16.93 -49.33
C PRO A 480 -25.64 18.40 -49.13
N MET A 481 -24.75 19.30 -49.55
CA MET A 481 -24.84 20.73 -49.27
C MET A 481 -24.83 21.52 -50.57
N LYS A 482 -25.85 22.37 -50.76
CA LYS A 482 -25.98 23.25 -51.92
C LYS A 482 -26.38 24.65 -51.46
N ALA A 483 -25.64 25.67 -51.88
CA ALA A 483 -26.03 27.06 -51.70
C ALA A 483 -26.72 27.57 -52.97
N ASP A 484 -27.83 28.29 -52.82
CA ASP A 484 -28.45 29.05 -53.90
C ASP A 484 -28.08 30.53 -53.75
N PHE A 485 -27.41 31.10 -54.75
CA PHE A 485 -27.12 32.53 -54.80
C PHE A 485 -28.22 33.32 -55.51
N GLY A 486 -29.05 32.67 -56.33
CA GLY A 486 -30.13 33.29 -57.09
C GLY A 486 -29.66 33.97 -58.38
N ILE A 487 -30.50 34.86 -58.91
CA ILE A 487 -30.24 35.58 -60.16
C ILE A 487 -29.19 36.67 -59.96
N LEU A 488 -28.16 36.69 -60.83
CA LEU A 488 -27.13 37.72 -60.86
C LEU A 488 -27.50 38.85 -61.87
N PRO A 489 -27.81 40.08 -61.41
CA PRO A 489 -28.48 41.07 -62.24
C PRO A 489 -27.56 42.04 -62.99
N LEU A 490 -26.24 42.03 -62.73
CA LEU A 490 -25.29 43.01 -63.28
C LEU A 490 -24.10 42.32 -63.97
N PRO A 491 -23.54 42.91 -65.05
CA PRO A 491 -22.31 42.40 -65.65
C PRO A 491 -21.10 42.60 -64.73
N GLY A 492 -20.05 41.81 -64.94
CA GLY A 492 -18.86 41.74 -64.08
C GLY A 492 -18.65 40.34 -63.51
N CYS A 493 -17.61 40.17 -62.70
CA CYS A 493 -17.29 38.88 -62.08
C CYS A 493 -17.79 38.81 -60.63
N TYR A 494 -18.22 37.63 -60.21
CA TYR A 494 -18.64 37.33 -58.84
C TYR A 494 -17.81 36.15 -58.34
N THR A 495 -17.33 36.20 -57.09
CA THR A 495 -16.53 35.13 -56.50
C THR A 495 -17.06 34.69 -55.14
N VAL A 496 -17.10 33.39 -54.88
CA VAL A 496 -17.56 32.81 -53.60
C VAL A 496 -16.38 32.49 -52.69
N VAL A 497 -16.56 32.69 -51.38
CA VAL A 497 -15.64 32.22 -50.34
C VAL A 497 -16.41 31.47 -49.26
N ALA A 498 -16.17 30.16 -49.17
CA ALA A 498 -16.58 29.35 -48.03
C ALA A 498 -15.72 29.67 -46.79
N THR A 499 -16.34 29.87 -45.63
CA THR A 499 -15.68 30.19 -44.36
C THR A 499 -16.29 29.39 -43.20
N VAL A 500 -15.43 28.75 -42.40
CA VAL A 500 -15.79 28.13 -41.12
C VAL A 500 -15.09 28.91 -40.02
N ALA A 501 -15.86 29.51 -39.10
CA ALA A 501 -15.32 30.39 -38.06
C ALA A 501 -14.36 29.69 -37.07
N GLY A 502 -14.42 28.36 -37.01
CA GLY A 502 -13.67 27.54 -36.06
C GLY A 502 -14.34 27.49 -34.68
N SER A 503 -13.84 26.61 -33.83
CA SER A 503 -14.30 26.40 -32.48
C SER A 503 -13.17 25.84 -31.61
N THR A 504 -13.47 25.44 -30.37
CA THR A 504 -12.53 24.66 -29.53
C THR A 504 -12.18 23.32 -30.18
N GLU A 505 -13.12 22.72 -30.92
CA GLU A 505 -12.99 21.42 -31.58
C GLU A 505 -12.46 21.52 -33.01
N VAL A 506 -12.88 22.54 -33.77
CA VAL A 506 -12.65 22.65 -35.21
C VAL A 506 -11.69 23.81 -35.52
N VAL A 507 -10.62 23.52 -36.25
CA VAL A 507 -9.70 24.55 -36.77
C VAL A 507 -10.44 25.42 -37.79
N PRO A 508 -10.37 26.76 -37.72
CA PRO A 508 -11.01 27.64 -38.70
C PRO A 508 -10.52 27.37 -40.12
N PHE A 509 -11.41 27.53 -41.09
CA PHE A 509 -11.15 27.33 -42.51
C PHE A 509 -11.66 28.52 -43.33
N ARG A 510 -10.97 28.83 -44.41
CA ARG A 510 -11.43 29.76 -45.44
C ARG A 510 -10.95 29.29 -46.81
N GLY A 511 -11.82 29.31 -47.80
CA GLY A 511 -11.48 29.13 -49.22
C GLY A 511 -10.68 30.31 -49.77
N ILE A 512 -10.25 30.18 -51.03
CA ILE A 512 -9.47 31.20 -51.73
C ILE A 512 -10.43 32.19 -52.41
N PHE A 513 -10.26 33.49 -52.14
CA PHE A 513 -10.98 34.54 -52.86
C PHE A 513 -10.47 34.58 -54.31
N GLY A 514 -11.38 34.58 -55.29
CA GLY A 514 -10.99 34.58 -56.70
C GLY A 514 -10.45 33.24 -57.19
N ASP A 515 -10.78 32.12 -56.52
CA ASP A 515 -10.57 30.79 -57.10
C ASP A 515 -11.34 30.67 -58.42
N PRO A 516 -10.74 30.15 -59.51
CA PRO A 516 -11.44 29.99 -60.79
C PRO A 516 -12.71 29.14 -60.74
N GLN A 517 -12.76 28.12 -59.88
CA GLN A 517 -13.98 27.30 -59.70
C GLN A 517 -15.08 28.13 -59.01
N GLU A 518 -14.68 28.98 -58.07
CA GLU A 518 -15.56 29.90 -57.35
C GLU A 518 -15.86 31.21 -58.08
N THR A 519 -15.49 31.37 -59.36
CA THR A 519 -15.58 32.68 -60.03
C THR A 519 -16.36 32.63 -61.35
N VAL A 520 -17.60 33.14 -61.31
CA VAL A 520 -18.44 33.38 -62.47
C VAL A 520 -18.23 34.79 -63.04
N CYS A 521 -18.08 34.93 -64.36
CA CYS A 521 -17.97 36.23 -65.02
C CYS A 521 -19.08 36.44 -66.05
N LEU A 522 -19.86 37.50 -65.87
CA LEU A 522 -21.02 37.84 -66.69
C LEU A 522 -20.65 38.88 -67.74
N LYS A 523 -20.68 38.47 -69.00
CA LYS A 523 -20.46 39.36 -70.14
C LYS A 523 -21.74 40.15 -70.38
N ARG A 524 -21.60 41.43 -70.74
CA ARG A 524 -22.73 42.21 -71.25
C ARG A 524 -23.08 41.66 -72.63
N ALA A 525 -24.34 41.29 -72.84
CA ALA A 525 -24.82 40.84 -74.14
C ALA A 525 -24.45 41.88 -75.22
N SER A 526 -23.79 41.43 -76.29
CA SER A 526 -23.43 42.30 -77.40
C SER A 526 -24.71 42.75 -78.10
N ALA A 527 -24.92 44.06 -78.22
CA ALA A 527 -26.03 44.59 -79.01
C ALA A 527 -25.92 44.06 -80.46
N PRO A 528 -27.02 43.60 -81.08
CA PRO A 528 -26.98 42.99 -82.41
C PRO A 528 -26.47 44.00 -83.43
N MET A 529 -25.31 43.69 -84.03
CA MET A 529 -24.68 44.51 -85.05
C MET A 529 -25.52 44.46 -86.34
N PRO A 530 -25.83 45.60 -87.00
CA PRO A 530 -26.63 45.60 -88.23
C PRO A 530 -25.99 44.75 -89.33
N GLN A 531 -26.81 43.95 -90.02
CA GLN A 531 -26.34 43.16 -91.16
C GLN A 531 -25.91 44.09 -92.32
N PRO A 532 -24.74 43.88 -92.94
CA PRO A 532 -24.36 44.60 -94.16
C PRO A 532 -25.17 44.08 -95.37
N PRO A 533 -25.59 44.96 -96.30
CA PRO A 533 -26.31 44.56 -97.50
C PRO A 533 -25.43 43.82 -98.53
N HIS A 534 -26.08 43.14 -99.48
CA HIS A 534 -25.43 42.33 -100.52
C HIS A 534 -24.75 43.17 -101.64
N PRO A 535 -23.81 42.57 -102.40
CA PRO A 535 -22.79 43.32 -103.16
C PRO A 535 -23.17 43.76 -104.58
N GLY A 536 -22.48 44.79 -105.07
CA GLY A 536 -22.44 45.26 -106.46
C GLY A 536 -20.98 45.40 -106.98
N PRO A 537 -20.75 45.61 -108.30
CA PRO A 537 -19.54 45.10 -108.95
C PRO A 537 -18.33 46.04 -109.11
N VAL A 538 -17.15 45.44 -108.88
CA VAL A 538 -15.81 45.58 -109.52
C VAL A 538 -15.41 46.88 -110.27
N ALA A 539 -14.28 47.46 -109.84
CA ALA A 539 -13.30 48.14 -110.69
C ALA A 539 -11.86 47.98 -110.11
N ALA A 540 -10.81 48.19 -110.93
CA ALA A 540 -9.37 48.08 -110.61
C ALA A 540 -8.58 49.08 -111.51
N PRO A 541 -7.23 49.22 -111.51
CA PRO A 541 -6.17 48.51 -110.77
C PRO A 541 -5.02 49.42 -110.21
N SER A 542 -3.83 48.84 -109.96
CA SER A 542 -2.49 49.50 -109.79
C SER A 542 -2.17 50.11 -108.39
N THR A 543 -0.92 50.11 -107.86
CA THR A 543 0.41 49.67 -108.35
C THR A 543 1.30 49.15 -107.20
N ALA A 544 2.38 48.41 -107.49
CA ALA A 544 3.48 48.02 -106.58
C ALA A 544 4.59 49.13 -106.54
N PRO A 545 5.80 48.99 -105.90
CA PRO A 545 6.57 47.84 -105.38
C PRO A 545 6.76 47.91 -103.83
N THR A 546 7.78 47.40 -103.08
CA THR A 546 9.14 46.86 -103.33
C THR A 546 9.61 45.93 -102.19
N LYS A 547 10.83 45.35 -102.27
CA LYS A 547 11.56 44.54 -101.26
C LYS A 547 13.00 45.09 -101.09
N PRO A 548 13.72 44.89 -99.97
CA PRO A 548 14.72 43.80 -99.90
C PRO A 548 14.90 43.15 -98.49
N ALA A 549 15.87 42.22 -98.35
CA ALA A 549 16.31 41.47 -97.16
C ALA A 549 17.80 41.02 -97.38
N PRO A 550 18.50 40.18 -96.56
CA PRO A 550 18.26 39.57 -95.22
C PRO A 550 19.36 40.04 -94.19
N ALA A 551 20.12 39.32 -93.33
CA ALA A 551 20.33 37.90 -92.94
C ALA A 551 21.20 37.72 -91.65
N THR A 552 21.06 36.58 -90.91
CA THR A 552 22.12 35.86 -90.11
C THR A 552 22.85 36.61 -88.94
N THR A 553 23.71 36.08 -88.02
CA THR A 553 24.03 34.79 -87.31
C THR A 553 25.01 35.11 -86.13
N ALA A 554 25.33 34.30 -85.10
CA ALA A 554 24.65 33.23 -84.33
C ALA A 554 25.58 32.68 -83.19
N SER A 555 24.99 32.08 -82.13
CA SER A 555 25.55 31.04 -81.23
C SER A 555 26.64 31.35 -80.14
N PRO A 556 26.81 30.47 -79.10
CA PRO A 556 27.61 30.69 -77.87
C PRO A 556 28.91 29.84 -77.77
N PRO A 557 29.58 29.77 -76.59
CA PRO A 557 29.74 28.47 -75.91
C PRO A 557 29.72 28.52 -74.34
N SER A 558 30.44 27.60 -73.66
CA SER A 558 30.08 26.99 -72.35
C SER A 558 31.24 26.90 -71.31
N GLN A 559 30.93 26.31 -70.12
CA GLN A 559 31.80 25.54 -69.18
C GLN A 559 32.46 26.16 -67.90
N SER A 560 32.07 25.56 -66.75
CA SER A 560 32.91 24.85 -65.74
C SER A 560 33.82 25.56 -64.71
N SER A 561 33.77 25.01 -63.46
CA SER A 561 34.74 25.11 -62.34
C SER A 561 34.83 26.48 -61.61
N SER A 562 35.33 26.61 -60.36
CA SER A 562 35.98 25.66 -59.43
C SER A 562 35.76 26.03 -57.92
N GLN A 563 36.10 25.09 -57.02
CA GLN A 563 36.48 25.32 -55.61
C GLN A 563 38.04 25.34 -55.51
N PRO A 564 38.75 25.77 -54.42
CA PRO A 564 38.38 25.60 -52.99
C PRO A 564 38.93 26.65 -51.95
N ASN A 565 38.76 26.30 -50.66
CA ASN A 565 39.65 26.55 -49.49
C ASN A 565 39.76 27.91 -48.75
N GLN A 566 39.34 27.83 -47.48
CA GLN A 566 40.07 28.16 -46.23
C GLN A 566 40.78 29.52 -46.02
N GLY A 567 40.39 30.17 -44.92
CA GLY A 567 41.20 31.12 -44.14
C GLY A 567 40.90 30.95 -42.65
N VAL A 568 41.91 31.02 -41.77
CA VAL A 568 41.83 30.67 -40.34
C VAL A 568 42.37 31.82 -39.47
N ALA A 569 41.90 31.88 -38.20
CA ALA A 569 42.47 32.56 -37.01
C ALA A 569 41.84 33.91 -36.56
N LYS A 570 42.00 34.39 -35.30
CA LYS A 570 42.11 33.79 -33.93
C LYS A 570 42.26 34.92 -32.88
N LEU A 571 41.85 34.72 -31.62
CA LEU A 571 41.96 35.65 -30.45
C LEU A 571 41.12 36.95 -30.57
N ALA A 572 40.82 37.72 -29.51
CA ALA A 572 41.06 37.63 -28.05
C ALA A 572 39.75 38.00 -27.31
N ASN A 573 39.34 37.45 -26.16
CA ASN A 573 39.93 37.41 -24.80
C ASN A 573 39.85 38.71 -23.97
N THR A 574 38.78 38.83 -23.17
CA THR A 574 38.65 39.58 -21.90
C THR A 574 37.40 39.05 -21.17
N GLY A 575 37.28 39.00 -19.84
CA GLY A 575 38.30 39.25 -18.82
C GLY A 575 37.81 40.16 -17.67
N ASN A 576 37.06 39.63 -16.70
CA ASN A 576 37.10 40.11 -15.31
C ASN A 576 36.40 39.16 -14.32
N ALA A 577 36.77 39.25 -13.04
CA ALA A 577 36.19 38.51 -11.93
C ALA A 577 35.70 39.45 -10.83
N GLY A 578 34.80 38.97 -9.97
CA GLY A 578 34.32 39.67 -8.77
C GLY A 578 34.28 38.71 -7.58
N LEU A 579 34.68 39.19 -6.41
CA LEU A 579 34.84 38.41 -5.17
C LEU A 579 33.99 39.04 -4.02
N LEU A 580 34.10 38.49 -2.80
CA LEU A 580 33.53 38.97 -1.52
C LEU A 580 32.05 38.60 -1.29
N ALA A 581 31.58 38.33 -0.06
CA ALA A 581 32.26 38.19 1.25
C ALA A 581 31.49 37.26 2.22
N VAL A 582 32.08 37.01 3.40
CA VAL A 582 31.62 36.06 4.43
C VAL A 582 30.71 36.69 5.49
N SER A 583 29.64 35.99 5.86
CA SER A 583 29.07 35.97 7.21
C SER A 583 28.34 34.62 7.42
N GLY A 584 28.13 34.09 8.63
CA GLY A 584 28.51 34.62 9.95
C GLY A 584 27.34 34.60 10.93
N GLY A 585 26.84 33.42 11.31
CA GLY A 585 25.69 33.29 12.22
C GLY A 585 25.63 31.96 12.96
N ALA A 586 25.89 31.98 14.26
CA ALA A 586 25.69 30.84 15.16
C ALA A 586 24.31 30.97 15.86
N GLY A 587 23.48 29.94 15.77
CA GLY A 587 22.16 29.90 16.40
C GLY A 587 22.13 29.00 17.63
N LEU A 588 22.16 29.57 18.84
CA LEU A 588 21.65 28.88 20.02
C LEU A 588 20.12 28.81 19.92
N LEU A 589 19.53 27.67 20.29
CA LEU A 589 18.11 27.58 20.63
C LEU A 589 17.94 26.67 21.84
N THR A 590 16.98 27.02 22.69
CA THR A 590 16.96 26.68 24.12
C THR A 590 16.04 25.52 24.46
N LEU A 591 16.31 24.87 25.60
CA LEU A 591 15.31 24.04 26.27
C LEU A 591 14.20 24.94 26.84
N ALA A 592 12.95 24.63 26.48
CA ALA A 592 11.77 25.04 27.22
C ALA A 592 10.76 23.88 27.21
N GLY A 593 10.31 23.44 28.39
CA GLY A 593 9.38 22.32 28.52
C GLY A 593 7.91 22.74 28.37
N CYS A 594 7.05 21.81 27.98
CA CYS A 594 5.59 21.97 28.05
C CYS A 594 4.94 20.75 28.70
N THR A 595 4.91 20.74 30.04
CA THR A 595 4.07 19.84 30.82
C THR A 595 2.68 20.45 30.93
N VAL A 596 1.69 19.93 30.19
CA VAL A 596 0.29 20.37 30.29
C VAL A 596 -0.59 19.17 30.66
N LEU A 597 -1.29 19.28 31.79
CA LEU A 597 -2.24 18.26 32.24
C LEU A 597 -3.52 18.29 31.38
N LEU A 598 -4.03 17.11 31.02
CA LEU A 598 -5.35 16.95 30.42
C LEU A 598 -6.27 16.17 31.37
N LEU A 599 -6.90 16.90 32.30
CA LEU A 599 -8.01 16.43 33.12
C LEU A 599 -9.35 16.59 32.36
N SER A 600 -10.35 15.80 32.79
CA SER A 600 -11.67 15.64 32.16
C SER A 600 -11.63 14.90 30.80
N LYS A 601 -12.59 14.03 30.45
CA LYS A 601 -13.99 13.97 30.88
C LYS A 601 -14.44 12.55 31.26
N LEU A 602 -14.94 12.38 32.48
CA LEU A 602 -15.57 11.15 32.96
C LEU A 602 -17.01 11.48 33.38
N ARG A 603 -17.98 11.39 32.46
CA ARG A 603 -19.42 11.47 32.78
C ARG A 603 -20.28 10.55 31.90
N LEU A 604 -20.96 9.63 32.60
CA LEU A 604 -22.33 9.17 32.34
C LEU A 604 -22.68 8.65 30.92
N ARG A 605 -22.66 7.33 30.78
CA ARG A 605 -23.77 6.60 30.13
C ARG A 605 -24.27 5.49 31.06
N ARG A 606 -25.50 5.62 31.54
CA ARG A 606 -26.24 4.61 32.32
C ARG A 606 -27.68 4.59 31.81
N ASN A 607 -28.27 3.40 31.72
CA ASN A 607 -29.68 3.11 31.41
C ASN A 607 -30.26 3.64 30.07
N ARG A 608 -30.34 2.75 29.07
CA ARG A 608 -31.59 2.51 28.34
C ARG A 608 -31.78 0.99 28.16
N PHE A 609 -32.75 0.45 28.88
CA PHE A 609 -33.40 -0.85 28.68
C PHE A 609 -34.90 -0.62 28.92
N LEU A 610 -35.77 -1.47 28.35
CA LEU A 610 -37.24 -1.32 28.21
C LEU A 610 -37.71 -0.58 26.95
N ARG A 611 -37.92 -1.32 25.86
CA ARG A 611 -39.26 -1.60 25.29
C ARG A 611 -39.14 -2.58 24.12
N GLN A 612 -40.11 -3.52 24.08
CA GLN A 612 -40.16 -4.72 23.24
C GLN A 612 -39.07 -5.75 23.59
#